data_AF-A0A2G6QU68-F1
#
_entry.id   AF-A0A2G6QU68-F1
#
_cell.length_a   1.000
_cell.length_b   1.000
_cell.length_c   1.000
_cell.angle_alpha   90.00
_cell.angle_beta   90.00
_cell.angle_gamma   90.00
#
_symmetry.space_group_name_H-M   'P 1'
#
loop_
_entity.id
_entity.type
_entity.pdbx_description
1 polymer ?
#
loop_
_entity_poly.entity_id
_entity_poly.type
_entity_poly.pdbx_seq_one_letter_code
_entity_poly.pdbx_strand_id
1 'polypeptide(L)'
;MRRRSFIKKSSVSGFALALAPSFMIAKKDDPEYSVLELMGKEGIDLYGKDINLRKEAHDAFLAMKKAAYSDGIDLKIVSSYRNFNRQEIIWERKYIKYTEDNGMDPLDAIEKIIEYSTIPGTSRHHWGTDIDVIDGYRKTNGDVLVPEKFEAGGPFEDFKKWMDGNSEKFGFHIVYTNDPKRKGFKYEPWHYSYAPISIPMLTAYRRLNILQLLREENFYGSEHFTTGFIKNYVRNNILDINTALL
;
A
#
# COMPACT_ATOMS: atom_id res chain seq x y z
N MET A 1 22.76 70.44 -47.20
CA MET A 1 23.58 71.04 -46.13
C MET A 1 22.99 70.62 -44.78
N ARG A 2 23.82 69.97 -43.94
CA ARG A 2 23.78 69.77 -42.48
C ARG A 2 22.51 70.12 -41.63
N ARG A 3 22.20 69.14 -40.75
CA ARG A 3 21.99 69.18 -39.27
C ARG A 3 20.55 68.98 -38.71
N ARG A 4 20.37 67.82 -38.04
CA ARG A 4 19.97 67.56 -36.62
C ARG A 4 18.97 68.57 -36.00
N SER A 5 17.89 68.21 -35.29
CA SER A 5 17.80 67.27 -34.16
C SER A 5 16.39 67.24 -33.50
N PHE A 6 16.13 66.21 -32.67
CA PHE A 6 15.20 66.12 -31.51
C PHE A 6 13.68 66.20 -31.70
N ILE A 7 13.04 65.02 -31.80
CA ILE A 7 11.64 64.82 -31.37
C ILE A 7 11.65 64.42 -29.89
N LYS A 8 10.99 65.23 -29.06
CA LYS A 8 10.73 64.95 -27.65
C LYS A 8 9.72 63.79 -27.53
N LYS A 9 10.05 62.85 -26.66
CA LYS A 9 9.18 61.77 -26.18
C LYS A 9 7.90 62.34 -25.57
N SER A 10 6.77 61.72 -25.84
CA SER A 10 5.62 61.71 -24.93
C SER A 10 4.94 60.35 -25.03
N SER A 11 4.76 59.79 -23.84
CA SER A 11 4.39 58.45 -23.45
C SER A 11 2.91 58.16 -23.65
N VAL A 12 2.61 57.02 -24.27
CA VAL A 12 1.32 56.34 -24.12
C VAL A 12 1.61 54.95 -23.57
N SER A 13 1.36 54.77 -22.28
CA SER A 13 1.37 53.48 -21.61
C SER A 13 0.14 52.69 -22.05
N GLY A 14 0.31 51.82 -23.05
CA GLY A 14 -0.68 50.80 -23.39
C GLY A 14 -0.48 49.58 -22.49
N PHE A 15 -1.38 49.36 -21.54
CA PHE A 15 -1.50 48.07 -20.86
C PHE A 15 -2.03 47.04 -21.87
N ALA A 16 -1.15 46.21 -22.41
CA ALA A 16 -1.55 45.00 -23.12
C ALA A 16 -1.89 43.93 -22.08
N LEU A 17 -3.19 43.69 -21.82
CA LEU A 17 -3.64 42.47 -21.16
C LEU A 17 -3.35 41.30 -22.10
N ALA A 18 -2.24 40.62 -21.88
CA ALA A 18 -2.00 39.30 -22.47
C ALA A 18 -2.92 38.31 -21.75
N LEU A 19 -4.03 37.93 -22.40
CA LEU A 19 -4.80 36.75 -22.01
C LEU A 19 -3.94 35.52 -22.27
N ALA A 20 -3.26 35.03 -21.24
CA ALA A 20 -2.64 33.72 -21.28
C ALA A 20 -3.75 32.66 -21.39
N PRO A 21 -3.66 31.69 -22.31
CA PRO A 21 -4.62 30.60 -22.37
C PRO A 21 -4.49 29.77 -21.09
N SER A 22 -5.53 29.79 -20.26
CA SER A 22 -5.66 28.90 -19.13
C SER A 22 -5.71 27.47 -19.68
N PHE A 23 -4.62 26.74 -19.53
CA PHE A 23 -4.64 25.28 -19.62
C PHE A 23 -5.57 24.79 -18.52
N MET A 24 -6.84 24.60 -18.87
CA MET A 24 -7.74 23.70 -18.14
C MET A 24 -7.17 22.30 -18.31
N ILE A 25 -6.23 21.92 -17.45
CA ILE A 25 -5.99 20.51 -17.18
C ILE A 25 -7.30 20.03 -16.59
N ALA A 26 -8.06 19.26 -17.39
CA ALA A 26 -9.21 18.54 -16.89
C ALA A 26 -8.74 17.74 -15.67
N LYS A 27 -9.23 18.12 -14.48
CA LYS A 27 -9.22 17.23 -13.32
C LYS A 27 -9.95 15.98 -13.79
N LYS A 28 -9.19 14.95 -14.16
CA LYS A 28 -9.69 13.60 -14.28
C LYS A 28 -10.35 13.32 -12.93
N ASP A 29 -11.65 13.05 -12.93
CA ASP A 29 -12.39 12.76 -11.69
C ASP A 29 -11.57 11.76 -10.86
N ASP A 30 -11.18 12.16 -9.64
CA ASP A 30 -10.53 11.23 -8.71
C ASP A 30 -11.47 10.01 -8.62
N PRO A 31 -11.00 8.78 -8.83
CA PRO A 31 -11.86 7.61 -8.68
C PRO A 31 -12.48 7.63 -7.28
N GLU A 32 -13.81 7.70 -7.22
CA GLU A 32 -14.54 7.79 -5.97
C GLU A 32 -14.67 6.38 -5.38
N TYR A 33 -13.72 6.01 -4.52
CA TYR A 33 -13.78 4.75 -3.79
C TYR A 33 -14.78 4.86 -2.62
N SER A 34 -15.68 3.88 -2.50
CA SER A 34 -16.63 3.87 -1.40
C SER A 34 -15.92 3.58 -0.06
N VAL A 35 -16.51 4.02 1.06
CA VAL A 35 -15.98 3.67 2.40
C VAL A 35 -15.95 2.14 2.59
N LEU A 36 -16.98 1.44 2.10
CA LEU A 36 -17.08 -0.02 2.22
C LEU A 36 -16.02 -0.72 1.39
N GLU A 37 -15.75 -0.25 0.16
CA GLU A 37 -14.68 -0.73 -0.69
C GLU A 37 -13.31 -0.55 -0.04
N LEU A 38 -13.04 0.65 0.48
CA LEU A 38 -11.79 0.99 1.15
C LEU A 38 -11.53 0.16 2.43
N MET A 39 -12.60 -0.28 3.09
CA MET A 39 -12.56 -1.17 4.26
C MET A 39 -12.67 -2.67 3.89
N GLY A 40 -12.75 -3.02 2.60
CA GLY A 40 -12.87 -4.41 2.15
C GLY A 40 -14.22 -5.07 2.48
N LYS A 41 -15.24 -4.26 2.74
CA LYS A 41 -16.62 -4.68 3.04
C LYS A 41 -17.53 -4.73 1.81
N GLU A 42 -17.04 -4.25 0.68
CA GLU A 42 -17.71 -4.32 -0.62
C GLU A 42 -17.02 -5.36 -1.52
N GLY A 43 -17.81 -6.04 -2.36
CA GLY A 43 -17.28 -6.94 -3.38
C GLY A 43 -16.67 -6.12 -4.53
N ILE A 44 -15.47 -6.51 -4.98
CA ILE A 44 -14.80 -5.88 -6.11
C ILE A 44 -14.48 -6.90 -7.19
N ASP A 45 -14.34 -6.43 -8.44
CA ASP A 45 -13.95 -7.28 -9.56
C ASP A 45 -12.47 -7.65 -9.45
N LEU A 46 -12.21 -8.96 -9.42
CA LEU A 46 -10.88 -9.54 -9.28
C LEU A 46 -10.57 -10.50 -10.41
N TYR A 47 -9.31 -10.51 -10.81
CA TYR A 47 -8.84 -11.20 -12.00
C TYR A 47 -7.75 -12.21 -11.63
N GLY A 48 -7.76 -13.35 -12.33
CA GLY A 48 -6.83 -14.46 -12.16
C GLY A 48 -7.13 -15.31 -10.93
N LYS A 49 -7.44 -16.60 -11.14
CA LYS A 49 -7.58 -17.55 -10.04
C LYS A 49 -6.26 -17.63 -9.28
N ASP A 50 -6.35 -17.57 -7.95
CA ASP A 50 -5.20 -17.56 -7.02
C ASP A 50 -4.29 -16.32 -7.12
N ILE A 51 -4.59 -15.37 -8.03
CA ILE A 51 -3.96 -14.05 -8.11
C ILE A 51 -4.85 -13.01 -7.45
N ASN A 52 -6.15 -12.98 -7.78
CA ASN A 52 -7.17 -12.13 -7.18
C ASN A 52 -6.72 -10.66 -7.00
N LEU A 53 -6.40 -10.01 -8.11
CA LEU A 53 -6.07 -8.57 -8.15
C LEU A 53 -7.05 -7.81 -9.04
N ARG A 54 -7.16 -6.50 -8.85
CA ARG A 54 -7.84 -5.64 -9.83
C ARG A 54 -7.18 -5.77 -11.19
N LYS A 55 -7.94 -5.55 -12.26
CA LYS A 55 -7.51 -5.85 -13.62
C LYS A 55 -6.12 -5.30 -13.98
N GLU A 56 -5.85 -4.02 -13.74
CA GLU A 56 -4.56 -3.41 -14.09
C GLU A 56 -3.41 -3.99 -13.25
N ALA A 57 -3.62 -4.20 -11.95
CA ALA A 57 -2.65 -4.84 -11.07
C ALA A 57 -2.40 -6.31 -11.46
N HIS A 58 -3.44 -7.05 -11.84
CA HIS A 58 -3.34 -8.41 -12.37
C HIS A 58 -2.50 -8.45 -13.65
N ASP A 59 -2.81 -7.60 -14.63
CA ASP A 59 -2.13 -7.58 -15.91
C ASP A 59 -0.64 -7.18 -15.73
N ALA A 60 -0.36 -6.22 -14.85
CA ALA A 60 0.99 -5.85 -14.45
C ALA A 60 1.73 -7.00 -13.74
N PHE A 61 1.05 -7.72 -12.85
CA PHE A 61 1.63 -8.88 -12.16
C PHE A 61 1.98 -10.00 -13.15
N LEU A 62 1.14 -10.27 -14.15
CA LEU A 62 1.45 -11.26 -15.19
C LEU A 62 2.68 -10.85 -16.04
N ALA A 63 2.81 -9.57 -16.36
CA ALA A 63 4.00 -9.05 -17.04
C ALA A 63 5.26 -9.22 -16.18
N MET A 64 5.18 -8.87 -14.89
CA MET A 64 6.26 -9.04 -13.92
C MET A 64 6.64 -10.51 -13.76
N LYS A 65 5.64 -11.40 -13.62
CA LYS A 65 5.83 -12.85 -13.51
C LYS A 65 6.51 -13.44 -14.74
N LYS A 66 6.14 -13.00 -15.95
CA LYS A 66 6.78 -13.43 -17.20
C LYS A 66 8.25 -13.01 -17.28
N ALA A 67 8.56 -11.79 -16.85
CA ALA A 67 9.95 -11.30 -16.81
C ALA A 67 10.79 -12.10 -15.81
N ALA A 68 10.30 -12.28 -14.57
CA ALA A 68 10.96 -13.07 -13.54
C ALA A 68 11.22 -14.51 -14.00
N TYR A 69 10.24 -15.13 -14.66
CA TYR A 69 10.36 -16.49 -15.20
C TYR A 69 11.51 -16.60 -16.21
N SER A 70 11.70 -15.58 -17.04
CA SER A 70 12.79 -15.54 -18.03
C SER A 70 14.17 -15.44 -17.36
N ASP A 71 14.22 -14.91 -16.15
CA ASP A 71 15.41 -14.80 -15.31
C ASP A 71 15.54 -15.98 -14.31
N GLY A 72 14.70 -17.02 -14.44
CA GLY A 72 14.77 -18.24 -13.65
C GLY A 72 14.05 -18.21 -12.29
N ILE A 73 13.14 -17.26 -12.07
CA ILE A 73 12.36 -17.10 -10.83
C ILE A 73 10.87 -17.33 -11.11
N ASP A 74 10.19 -18.20 -10.34
CA ASP A 74 8.74 -18.38 -10.44
C ASP A 74 8.02 -17.52 -9.39
N LEU A 75 7.46 -16.36 -9.78
CA LEU A 75 6.69 -15.57 -8.83
C LEU A 75 5.41 -16.31 -8.42
N LYS A 76 5.33 -16.65 -7.14
CA LYS A 76 4.19 -17.32 -6.53
C LYS A 76 3.56 -16.43 -5.46
N ILE A 77 2.29 -16.10 -5.65
CA ILE A 77 1.49 -15.39 -4.64
C ILE A 77 1.22 -16.34 -3.47
N VAL A 78 1.51 -15.86 -2.26
CA VAL A 78 1.14 -16.48 -0.99
C VAL A 78 -0.20 -15.91 -0.51
N SER A 79 -0.40 -14.61 -0.69
CA SER A 79 -1.61 -13.90 -0.28
C SER A 79 -1.82 -12.65 -1.16
N SER A 80 -3.07 -12.35 -1.50
CA SER A 80 -3.46 -11.20 -2.32
C SER A 80 -4.77 -10.61 -1.77
N TYR A 81 -5.81 -10.39 -2.58
CA TYR A 81 -7.06 -9.82 -2.06
C TYR A 81 -7.61 -10.59 -0.87
N ARG A 82 -7.95 -9.83 0.18
CA ARG A 82 -8.64 -10.32 1.37
C ARG A 82 -9.73 -9.32 1.69
N ASN A 83 -10.97 -9.78 1.80
CA ASN A 83 -12.07 -8.95 2.28
C ASN A 83 -11.99 -8.74 3.81
N PHE A 84 -12.87 -7.90 4.34
CA PHE A 84 -12.97 -7.59 5.77
C PHE A 84 -13.09 -8.85 6.62
N ASN A 85 -14.08 -9.71 6.34
CA ASN A 85 -14.36 -10.92 7.12
C ASN A 85 -13.16 -11.88 7.15
N ARG A 86 -12.41 -12.00 6.04
CA ARG A 86 -11.19 -12.81 6.02
C ARG A 86 -10.11 -12.22 6.93
N GLN A 87 -9.97 -10.89 6.94
CA GLN A 87 -9.02 -10.21 7.81
C GLN A 87 -9.43 -10.31 9.29
N GLU A 88 -10.72 -10.22 9.59
CA GLU A 88 -11.32 -10.46 10.91
C GLU A 88 -10.98 -11.85 11.44
N ILE A 89 -11.23 -12.90 10.66
CA ILE A 89 -10.87 -14.28 11.04
C ILE A 89 -9.36 -14.41 11.33
N ILE A 90 -8.50 -13.76 10.53
CA ILE A 90 -7.04 -13.79 10.75
C ILE A 90 -6.69 -13.07 12.06
N TRP A 91 -7.30 -11.93 12.31
CA TRP A 91 -7.12 -11.14 13.51
C TRP A 91 -7.55 -11.91 14.75
N GLU A 92 -8.79 -12.38 14.81
CA GLU A 92 -9.36 -13.07 15.97
C GLU A 92 -8.61 -14.35 16.28
N ARG A 93 -8.24 -15.13 15.26
CA ARG A 93 -7.40 -16.33 15.46
C ARG A 93 -6.06 -15.98 16.14
N LYS A 94 -5.44 -14.86 15.77
CA LYS A 94 -4.17 -14.43 16.40
C LYS A 94 -4.42 -13.92 17.82
N TYR A 95 -5.49 -13.16 18.03
CA TYR A 95 -5.88 -12.63 19.33
C TYR A 95 -6.12 -13.76 20.34
N ILE A 96 -7.04 -14.68 20.03
CA ILE A 96 -7.33 -15.88 20.85
C ILE A 96 -6.05 -16.65 21.15
N LYS A 97 -5.22 -16.91 20.14
CA LYS A 97 -3.97 -17.64 20.34
C LYS A 97 -3.04 -16.94 21.34
N TYR A 98 -2.91 -15.62 21.26
CA TYR A 98 -2.03 -14.90 22.17
C TYR A 98 -2.63 -14.76 23.56
N THR A 99 -3.93 -14.48 23.68
CA THR A 99 -4.58 -14.27 24.98
C THR A 99 -4.94 -15.59 25.66
N GLU A 100 -5.74 -16.44 25.00
CA GLU A 100 -6.29 -17.65 25.60
C GLU A 100 -5.26 -18.79 25.63
N ASP A 101 -4.59 -19.07 24.50
CA ASP A 101 -3.66 -20.21 24.44
C ASP A 101 -2.32 -19.91 25.12
N ASN A 102 -1.84 -18.67 25.00
CA ASN A 102 -0.52 -18.26 25.50
C ASN A 102 -0.56 -17.42 26.80
N GLY A 103 -1.74 -17.00 27.26
CA GLY A 103 -1.91 -16.22 28.50
C GLY A 103 -1.37 -14.79 28.44
N MET A 104 -1.24 -14.19 27.25
CA MET A 104 -0.74 -12.81 27.08
C MET A 104 -1.81 -11.78 27.48
N ASP A 105 -1.38 -10.64 28.01
CA ASP A 105 -2.27 -9.49 28.23
C ASP A 105 -2.90 -9.04 26.90
N PRO A 106 -4.20 -8.67 26.86
CA PRO A 106 -4.87 -8.20 25.65
C PRO A 106 -4.15 -7.09 24.88
N LEU A 107 -3.57 -6.11 25.57
CA LEU A 107 -2.89 -5.00 24.92
C LEU A 107 -1.56 -5.47 24.31
N ASP A 108 -0.82 -6.31 25.03
CA ASP A 108 0.42 -6.93 24.51
C ASP A 108 0.12 -7.82 23.30
N ALA A 109 -1.01 -8.55 23.32
CA ALA A 109 -1.46 -9.35 22.19
C ALA A 109 -1.78 -8.49 20.96
N ILE A 110 -2.48 -7.36 21.15
CA ILE A 110 -2.77 -6.40 20.08
C ILE A 110 -1.48 -5.84 19.49
N GLU A 111 -0.55 -5.36 20.33
CA GLU A 111 0.76 -4.86 19.89
C GLU A 111 1.53 -5.93 19.12
N LYS A 112 1.48 -7.19 19.58
CA LYS A 112 2.11 -8.33 18.90
C LYS A 112 1.48 -8.61 17.53
N ILE A 113 0.16 -8.51 17.42
CA ILE A 113 -0.57 -8.74 16.16
C ILE A 113 -0.20 -7.66 15.14
N ILE A 114 -0.18 -6.38 15.56
CA ILE A 114 0.10 -5.26 14.66
C ILE A 114 1.57 -5.12 14.26
N GLU A 115 2.46 -6.00 14.72
CA GLU A 115 3.82 -6.13 14.17
C GLU A 115 3.78 -6.55 12.68
N TYR A 116 2.83 -7.42 12.30
CA TYR A 116 2.73 -8.04 10.96
C TYR A 116 1.28 -8.27 10.47
N SER A 117 0.27 -7.67 11.12
CA SER A 117 -1.13 -7.91 10.80
C SER A 117 -1.96 -6.66 10.96
N THR A 118 -2.77 -6.35 9.96
CA THR A 118 -3.63 -5.17 10.00
C THR A 118 -4.89 -5.42 10.83
N ILE A 119 -5.43 -4.36 11.42
CA ILE A 119 -6.79 -4.35 11.98
C ILE A 119 -7.79 -4.57 10.82
N PRO A 120 -8.87 -5.36 10.99
CA PRO A 120 -9.92 -5.48 9.98
C PRO A 120 -10.43 -4.11 9.51
N GLY A 121 -10.56 -3.90 8.19
CA GLY A 121 -10.92 -2.61 7.61
C GLY A 121 -9.75 -1.65 7.36
N THR A 122 -8.52 -2.05 7.69
CA THR A 122 -7.30 -1.25 7.49
C THR A 122 -6.25 -1.93 6.61
N SER A 123 -6.54 -3.14 6.10
CA SER A 123 -5.61 -3.87 5.25
C SER A 123 -5.54 -3.29 3.84
N ARG A 124 -4.33 -3.09 3.32
CA ARG A 124 -4.14 -2.75 1.90
C ARG A 124 -4.55 -3.90 0.96
N HIS A 125 -4.57 -5.14 1.46
CA HIS A 125 -5.11 -6.27 0.69
C HIS A 125 -6.60 -6.13 0.38
N HIS A 126 -7.35 -5.31 1.11
CA HIS A 126 -8.74 -4.97 0.77
C HIS A 126 -8.84 -4.29 -0.60
N TRP A 127 -7.77 -3.66 -1.07
CA TRP A 127 -7.78 -2.88 -2.29
C TRP A 127 -7.60 -3.72 -3.55
N GLY A 128 -7.21 -5.00 -3.41
CA GLY A 128 -6.92 -5.86 -4.56
C GLY A 128 -5.69 -5.39 -5.36
N THR A 129 -4.78 -4.66 -4.72
CA THR A 129 -3.55 -4.10 -5.31
C THR A 129 -2.28 -4.68 -4.69
N ASP A 130 -2.41 -5.36 -3.55
CA ASP A 130 -1.28 -5.76 -2.71
C ASP A 130 -1.10 -7.28 -2.74
N ILE A 131 0.15 -7.72 -2.79
CA ILE A 131 0.56 -9.12 -2.86
C ILE A 131 1.65 -9.43 -1.84
N ASP A 132 1.54 -10.60 -1.23
CA ASP A 132 2.64 -11.29 -0.57
C ASP A 132 3.16 -12.35 -1.56
N VAL A 133 4.41 -12.21 -2.00
CA VAL A 133 4.98 -13.02 -3.10
C VAL A 133 6.34 -13.62 -2.74
N ILE A 134 6.58 -14.84 -3.22
CA ILE A 134 7.82 -15.61 -3.04
C ILE A 134 8.27 -16.26 -4.36
N ASP A 135 9.44 -16.89 -4.35
CA ASP A 135 9.88 -17.79 -5.43
C ASP A 135 9.32 -19.21 -5.23
N GLY A 136 8.48 -19.64 -6.15
CA GLY A 136 7.82 -20.94 -6.17
C GLY A 136 8.77 -22.13 -6.37
N TYR A 137 9.98 -21.91 -6.89
CA TYR A 137 10.98 -22.97 -7.01
C TYR A 137 11.67 -23.32 -5.70
N ARG A 138 11.67 -22.40 -4.73
CA ARG A 138 12.37 -22.56 -3.46
C ARG A 138 11.48 -23.29 -2.47
N LYS A 139 11.94 -24.45 -2.00
CA LYS A 139 11.26 -25.21 -0.93
C LYS A 139 11.76 -24.73 0.42
N THR A 140 10.84 -24.47 1.34
CA THR A 140 11.18 -24.10 2.72
C THR A 140 10.26 -24.82 3.69
N ASN A 141 10.72 -24.98 4.94
CA ASN A 141 9.92 -25.53 6.02
C ASN A 141 9.29 -24.41 6.85
N GLY A 142 8.12 -24.66 7.44
CA GLY A 142 7.42 -23.70 8.29
C GLY A 142 6.87 -22.50 7.52
N ASP A 143 6.73 -21.36 8.21
CA ASP A 143 6.19 -20.13 7.62
C ASP A 143 7.13 -19.58 6.54
N VAL A 144 6.59 -19.26 5.37
CA VAL A 144 7.35 -18.75 4.22
C VAL A 144 7.58 -17.24 4.29
N LEU A 145 6.74 -16.50 5.03
CA LEU A 145 6.79 -15.04 5.13
C LEU A 145 7.59 -14.62 6.38
N VAL A 146 8.89 -14.90 6.33
CA VAL A 146 9.84 -14.67 7.44
C VAL A 146 11.03 -13.89 6.90
N PRO A 147 11.38 -12.70 7.43
CA PRO A 147 12.34 -11.79 6.78
C PRO A 147 13.70 -12.44 6.53
N GLU A 148 14.19 -13.23 7.49
CA GLU A 148 15.46 -13.95 7.42
C GLU A 148 15.56 -14.89 6.21
N LYS A 149 14.43 -15.34 5.67
CA LYS A 149 14.41 -16.19 4.47
C LYS A 149 14.72 -15.44 3.18
N PHE A 150 14.60 -14.12 3.18
CA PHE A 150 14.85 -13.26 2.01
C PHE A 150 16.22 -12.57 2.07
N GLU A 151 16.88 -12.59 3.23
CA GLU A 151 18.20 -12.01 3.44
C GLU A 151 19.33 -12.95 3.01
N ALA A 152 20.57 -12.48 3.13
CA ALA A 152 21.77 -13.23 2.73
C ALA A 152 21.83 -14.64 3.34
N GLY A 153 22.01 -15.66 2.49
CA GLY A 153 21.99 -17.08 2.86
C GLY A 153 20.59 -17.68 2.99
N GLY A 154 19.53 -16.88 2.84
CA GLY A 154 18.14 -17.31 2.86
C GLY A 154 17.69 -17.92 1.52
N PRO A 155 16.68 -18.80 1.51
CA PRO A 155 16.18 -19.46 0.30
C PRO A 155 15.62 -18.50 -0.75
N PHE A 156 15.17 -17.30 -0.36
CA PHE A 156 14.59 -16.29 -1.23
C PHE A 156 15.54 -15.11 -1.51
N GLU A 157 16.84 -15.24 -1.21
CA GLU A 157 17.82 -14.17 -1.44
C GLU A 157 17.85 -13.71 -2.91
N ASP A 158 17.94 -14.64 -3.86
CA ASP A 158 17.98 -14.33 -5.30
C ASP A 158 16.67 -13.70 -5.79
N PHE A 159 15.55 -14.18 -5.27
CA PHE A 159 14.22 -13.61 -5.52
C PHE A 159 14.15 -12.16 -5.05
N LYS A 160 14.60 -11.89 -3.82
CA LYS A 160 14.59 -10.56 -3.24
C LYS A 160 15.43 -9.61 -4.08
N LYS A 161 16.66 -10.01 -4.44
CA LYS A 161 17.54 -9.22 -5.31
C LYS A 161 16.87 -8.89 -6.66
N TRP A 162 16.15 -9.85 -7.23
CA TRP A 162 15.41 -9.61 -8.46
C TRP A 162 14.26 -8.62 -8.26
N MET A 163 13.46 -8.78 -7.21
CA MET A 163 12.35 -7.88 -6.89
C MET A 163 12.83 -6.45 -6.64
N ASP A 164 13.92 -6.27 -5.87
CA ASP A 164 14.54 -4.97 -5.58
C ASP A 164 14.96 -4.24 -6.87
N GLY A 165 15.44 -4.98 -7.89
CA GLY A 165 15.92 -4.40 -9.15
C GLY A 165 14.86 -4.26 -10.25
N ASN A 166 13.68 -4.88 -10.11
CA ASN A 166 12.72 -5.03 -11.22
C ASN A 166 11.27 -4.71 -10.90
N SER A 167 10.79 -4.90 -9.66
CA SER A 167 9.35 -4.80 -9.33
C SER A 167 8.73 -3.46 -9.73
N GLU A 168 9.46 -2.36 -9.51
CA GLU A 168 8.98 -1.00 -9.80
C GLU A 168 8.77 -0.75 -11.31
N LYS A 169 9.49 -1.47 -12.19
CA LYS A 169 9.28 -1.38 -13.66
C LYS A 169 7.86 -1.82 -14.06
N PHE A 170 7.21 -2.61 -13.22
CA PHE A 170 5.85 -3.09 -13.39
C PHE A 170 4.87 -2.37 -12.46
N GLY A 171 5.29 -1.30 -11.77
CA GLY A 171 4.45 -0.51 -10.86
C GLY A 171 4.24 -1.12 -9.48
N PHE A 172 4.95 -2.21 -9.14
CA PHE A 172 4.90 -2.81 -7.80
C PHE A 172 6.02 -2.24 -6.93
N HIS A 173 5.67 -1.68 -5.77
CA HIS A 173 6.63 -1.18 -4.81
C HIS A 173 6.51 -1.94 -3.49
N ILE A 174 7.65 -2.22 -2.86
CA ILE A 174 7.68 -2.76 -1.50
C ILE A 174 7.02 -1.76 -0.54
N VAL A 175 6.10 -2.21 0.31
CA VAL A 175 5.35 -1.32 1.21
C VAL A 175 6.10 -1.12 2.53
N TYR A 176 6.61 -2.21 3.10
CA TYR A 176 7.24 -2.22 4.41
C TYR A 176 8.74 -2.46 4.29
N THR A 177 9.50 -1.37 4.12
CA THR A 177 10.96 -1.38 3.90
C THR A 177 11.74 -1.66 5.18
N ASN A 178 13.02 -2.05 5.03
CA ASN A 178 13.96 -2.25 6.14
C ASN A 178 14.61 -0.94 6.62
N ASP A 179 13.84 0.17 6.64
CA ASP A 179 14.32 1.43 7.20
C ASP A 179 14.19 1.38 8.74
N PRO A 180 15.30 1.47 9.50
CA PRO A 180 15.26 1.41 10.96
C PRO A 180 14.52 2.58 11.62
N LYS A 181 14.18 3.64 10.87
CA LYS A 181 13.40 4.77 11.37
C LYS A 181 11.89 4.51 11.36
N ARG A 182 11.43 3.49 10.64
CA ARG A 182 10.03 3.10 10.60
C ARG A 182 9.56 2.54 11.94
N LYS A 183 8.33 2.85 12.31
CA LYS A 183 7.69 2.50 13.57
C LYS A 183 6.47 1.59 13.40
N GLY A 184 5.95 1.49 12.18
CA GLY A 184 4.76 0.71 11.86
C GLY A 184 5.00 -0.79 11.82
N PHE A 185 4.32 -1.43 10.86
CA PHE A 185 4.60 -2.83 10.53
C PHE A 185 6.09 -3.05 10.31
N LYS A 186 6.55 -4.21 10.78
CA LYS A 186 7.94 -4.65 10.62
C LYS A 186 8.26 -4.81 9.12
N TYR A 187 9.53 -4.98 8.85
CA TYR A 187 10.03 -5.19 7.49
C TYR A 187 9.41 -6.45 6.86
N GLU A 188 8.81 -6.31 5.68
CA GLU A 188 8.16 -7.39 4.94
C GLU A 188 8.70 -7.45 3.49
N PRO A 189 9.82 -8.15 3.24
CA PRO A 189 10.43 -8.25 1.90
C PRO A 189 9.56 -8.92 0.82
N TRP A 190 8.44 -9.51 1.22
CA TRP A 190 7.47 -10.17 0.35
C TRP A 190 6.29 -9.29 -0.07
N HIS A 191 6.07 -8.15 0.61
CA HIS A 191 4.82 -7.39 0.51
C HIS A 191 4.95 -6.20 -0.44
N TYR A 192 4.31 -6.31 -1.61
CA TYR A 192 4.36 -5.30 -2.67
C TYR A 192 2.96 -4.80 -3.02
N SER A 193 2.85 -3.50 -3.31
CA SER A 193 1.62 -2.84 -3.70
C SER A 193 1.74 -2.25 -5.10
N TYR A 194 0.70 -2.43 -5.92
CA TYR A 194 0.59 -1.81 -7.24
C TYR A 194 0.26 -0.32 -7.11
N ALA A 195 1.29 0.53 -7.19
CA ALA A 195 1.24 1.96 -6.92
C ALA A 195 0.19 2.74 -7.75
N PRO A 196 -0.01 2.47 -9.06
CA PRO A 196 -0.95 3.25 -9.87
C PRO A 196 -2.39 3.27 -9.34
N ILE A 197 -2.82 2.21 -8.62
CA ILE A 197 -4.14 2.16 -7.98
C ILE A 197 -4.04 2.40 -6.47
N SER A 198 -3.00 1.91 -5.80
CA SER A 198 -2.95 1.96 -4.35
C SER A 198 -2.69 3.37 -3.79
N ILE A 199 -2.01 4.25 -4.53
CA ILE A 199 -1.80 5.66 -4.16
C ILE A 199 -3.12 6.45 -4.11
N PRO A 200 -3.96 6.47 -5.17
CA PRO A 200 -5.25 7.15 -5.10
C PRO A 200 -6.19 6.53 -4.05
N MET A 201 -6.14 5.20 -3.84
CA MET A 201 -6.90 4.55 -2.77
C MET A 201 -6.43 4.99 -1.38
N LEU A 202 -5.12 5.05 -1.12
CA LEU A 202 -4.60 5.59 0.15
C LEU A 202 -4.99 7.06 0.33
N THR A 203 -4.97 7.86 -0.74
CA THR A 203 -5.40 9.26 -0.71
C THR A 203 -6.86 9.40 -0.29
N ALA A 204 -7.75 8.54 -0.81
CA ALA A 204 -9.15 8.48 -0.40
C ALA A 204 -9.30 7.97 1.04
N TYR A 205 -8.57 6.89 1.39
CA TYR A 205 -8.57 6.29 2.73
C TYR A 205 -8.19 7.29 3.83
N ARG A 206 -7.20 8.16 3.56
CA ARG A 206 -6.74 9.21 4.48
C ARG A 206 -7.80 10.27 4.80
N ARG A 207 -8.86 10.39 4.00
CA ARG A 207 -9.98 11.31 4.23
C ARG A 207 -11.04 10.72 5.16
N LEU A 208 -10.98 9.43 5.46
CA LEU A 208 -11.94 8.73 6.30
C LEU A 208 -11.72 9.04 7.79
N ASN A 209 -12.82 9.06 8.55
CA ASN A 209 -12.76 9.08 10.02
C ASN A 209 -12.54 7.66 10.57
N ILE A 210 -11.32 7.13 10.42
CA ILE A 210 -10.96 5.76 10.84
C ILE A 210 -11.28 5.49 12.31
N LEU A 211 -11.14 6.50 13.18
CA LEU A 211 -11.51 6.38 14.59
C LEU A 211 -12.98 6.04 14.78
N GLN A 212 -13.87 6.71 14.04
CA GLN A 212 -15.30 6.45 14.13
C GLN A 212 -15.63 5.10 13.51
N LEU A 213 -15.09 4.81 12.32
CA LEU A 213 -15.35 3.56 11.61
C LEU A 213 -14.94 2.34 12.44
N LEU A 214 -13.75 2.34 13.03
CA LEU A 214 -13.28 1.21 13.85
C LEU A 214 -14.05 1.03 15.17
N ARG A 215 -14.74 2.07 15.67
CA ARG A 215 -15.61 1.96 16.86
C ARG A 215 -16.97 1.33 16.56
N GLU A 216 -17.37 1.33 15.30
CA GLU A 216 -18.60 0.70 14.84
C GLU A 216 -18.39 -0.80 14.56
N GLU A 217 -17.13 -1.26 14.52
CA GLU A 217 -16.78 -2.66 14.36
C GLU A 217 -16.86 -3.43 15.68
N ASN A 218 -17.17 -4.73 15.59
CA ASN A 218 -17.25 -5.62 16.74
C ASN A 218 -16.57 -6.96 16.42
N PHE A 219 -15.33 -7.11 16.88
CA PHE A 219 -14.52 -8.33 16.81
C PHE A 219 -13.57 -8.37 18.02
N TYR A 220 -12.96 -9.52 18.30
CA TYR A 220 -12.15 -9.67 19.51
C TYR A 220 -11.00 -8.65 19.61
N GLY A 221 -10.87 -8.01 20.77
CA GLY A 221 -9.86 -6.99 21.05
C GLY A 221 -10.23 -5.58 20.59
N SER A 222 -11.32 -5.39 19.85
CA SER A 222 -11.79 -4.06 19.41
C SER A 222 -12.17 -3.14 20.57
N GLU A 223 -12.57 -3.70 21.72
CA GLU A 223 -12.87 -2.99 22.96
C GLU A 223 -11.68 -2.19 23.51
N HIS A 224 -10.45 -2.55 23.11
CA HIS A 224 -9.22 -1.89 23.54
C HIS A 224 -8.80 -0.72 22.63
N PHE A 225 -9.53 -0.44 21.54
CA PHE A 225 -9.17 0.58 20.57
C PHE A 225 -9.52 2.00 21.04
N THR A 226 -8.71 2.51 21.96
CA THR A 226 -8.80 3.90 22.43
C THR A 226 -8.49 4.90 21.32
N THR A 227 -8.91 6.16 21.50
CA THR A 227 -8.54 7.25 20.57
C THR A 227 -7.02 7.42 20.44
N GLY A 228 -6.28 7.27 21.54
CA GLY A 228 -4.82 7.37 21.53
C GLY A 228 -4.19 6.24 20.71
N PHE A 229 -4.66 5.02 20.91
CA PHE A 229 -4.24 3.84 20.16
C PHE A 229 -4.49 4.02 18.65
N ILE A 230 -5.72 4.32 18.24
CA ILE A 230 -6.05 4.45 16.80
C ILE A 230 -5.24 5.58 16.13
N LYS A 231 -5.05 6.72 16.80
CA LYS A 231 -4.22 7.80 16.25
C LYS A 231 -2.77 7.36 16.03
N ASN A 232 -2.20 6.61 16.98
CA ASN A 232 -0.86 6.05 16.84
C ASN A 232 -0.81 5.01 15.73
N TYR A 233 -1.79 4.11 15.66
CA TYR A 233 -1.91 3.09 14.63
C TYR A 233 -2.01 3.69 13.21
N VAL A 234 -2.85 4.71 13.00
CA VAL A 234 -2.93 5.38 11.69
C VAL A 234 -1.59 6.00 11.32
N ARG A 235 -0.95 6.73 12.24
CA ARG A 235 0.33 7.38 11.96
C ARG A 235 1.45 6.37 11.69
N ASN A 236 1.56 5.34 12.52
CA ASN A 236 2.69 4.44 12.50
C ASN A 236 2.44 3.26 11.55
N ASN A 237 1.28 2.59 11.58
CA ASN A 237 1.06 1.37 10.81
C ASN A 237 0.50 1.65 9.41
N ILE A 238 -0.37 2.65 9.25
CA ILE A 238 -0.99 2.94 7.95
C ILE A 238 -0.12 3.89 7.10
N LEU A 239 0.47 4.92 7.72
CA LEU A 239 1.17 5.99 7.00
C LEU A 239 2.70 5.88 7.01
N ASP A 240 3.30 5.11 7.91
CA ASP A 240 4.76 4.86 7.91
C ASP A 240 5.09 3.71 6.95
N ILE A 241 4.86 3.96 5.66
CA ILE A 241 5.13 3.05 4.54
C ILE A 241 6.23 3.59 3.63
N ASN A 242 6.63 2.83 2.61
CA ASN A 242 7.50 3.34 1.56
C ASN A 242 6.93 4.64 0.98
N THR A 243 7.74 5.70 0.99
CA THR A 243 7.33 7.05 0.54
C THR A 243 6.93 7.12 -0.92
N ALA A 244 7.33 6.14 -1.74
CA ALA A 244 6.88 6.02 -3.14
C ALA A 244 5.37 5.71 -3.25
N LEU A 245 4.71 5.30 -2.15
CA LEU A 245 3.30 4.94 -2.09
C LEU A 245 2.42 5.98 -1.38
N LEU A 246 2.96 7.15 -1.02
CA LEU A 246 2.28 8.19 -0.22
C LEU A 246 1.64 9.32 -1.02
#